data_AF-A0A402A7F1-F1
#
_entry.id   AF-A0A402A7F1-F1
#
_cell.length_a   1.000
_cell.length_b   1.000
_cell.length_c   1.000
_cell.angle_alpha   90.00
_cell.angle_beta   90.00
_cell.angle_gamma   90.00
#
_symmetry.space_group_name_H-M   'P 1'
#
loop_
_entity.id
_entity.type
_entity.pdbx_description
1 polymer ?
#
loop_
_entity_poly.entity_id
_entity_poly.type
_entity_poly.pdbx_seq_one_letter_code
_entity_poly.pdbx_strand_id
1 'polypeptide(L)'
;MNYDSPSTAKINAPIVATAMFEGGQAFLKMISRMASEIDETKLAQNEQQMEQRCDRALSNAKRARSNPVPHLLSAVRNWSRKQALVLLREKLAGKSVQKDFYEPFQFALQQEISTMMLDLQLFWEQEDEQRAEAARNQAVEKRKEAEQAYGAAYPYVRGLNEAVLDGERYRQVIFNDGQQAAHMWANKYEESVKAREKQLEEREKLIKVQEKEGHEHQIALRSLTKWDDRNSFANTVVNTGKNTIGCLVVWVLVILGILLAIYLAFPHPHSLL
;
A
#
# COMPACT_ATOMS: atom_id res chain seq x y z
N MET A 1 20.36 -25.05 11.87
CA MET A 1 20.99 -25.92 10.84
C MET A 1 22.24 -26.48 11.47
N ASN A 2 22.23 -27.77 11.84
CA ASN A 2 23.45 -28.47 12.25
C ASN A 2 24.33 -28.60 11.00
N TYR A 3 25.41 -27.84 10.95
CA TYR A 3 26.52 -28.18 10.08
C TYR A 3 27.25 -29.33 10.76
N ASP A 4 26.76 -30.55 10.54
CA ASP A 4 27.60 -31.73 10.71
C ASP A 4 28.74 -31.55 9.72
N SER A 5 29.88 -31.06 10.22
CA SER A 5 31.10 -30.97 9.44
C SER A 5 31.42 -32.37 8.93
N PRO A 6 31.44 -32.63 7.61
CA PRO A 6 31.88 -33.92 7.10
C PRO A 6 33.41 -34.08 7.21
N SER A 7 34.09 -33.20 7.96
CA SER A 7 35.53 -32.94 7.83
C SER A 7 36.44 -34.02 8.40
N THR A 8 35.94 -35.01 9.13
CA THR A 8 36.80 -36.07 9.68
C THR A 8 36.07 -37.40 9.75
N ALA A 9 35.38 -37.79 8.67
CA ALA A 9 34.99 -39.18 8.48
C ALA A 9 36.27 -40.02 8.35
N LYS A 10 36.82 -40.30 9.54
CA LYS A 10 37.95 -41.12 9.93
C LYS A 10 38.58 -41.83 8.75
N ILE A 11 39.73 -41.33 8.32
CA ILE A 11 40.68 -42.15 7.57
C ILE A 11 41.21 -43.19 8.58
N ASN A 12 40.41 -44.22 8.79
CA ASN A 12 40.56 -45.24 9.82
C ASN A 12 41.78 -46.12 9.50
N ALA A 13 42.43 -46.70 10.52
CA ALA A 13 43.44 -47.76 10.39
C ALA A 13 43.15 -48.84 9.31
N PRO A 14 41.89 -49.29 9.08
CA PRO A 14 41.53 -50.15 7.95
C PRO A 14 41.92 -49.61 6.56
N ILE A 15 41.86 -48.30 6.31
CA ILE A 15 42.25 -47.73 5.01
C ILE A 15 43.75 -47.85 4.79
N VAL A 16 44.56 -47.59 5.83
CA VAL A 16 46.01 -47.77 5.76
C VAL A 16 46.35 -49.24 5.52
N ALA A 17 45.69 -50.17 6.22
CA ALA A 17 45.90 -51.60 6.02
C ALA A 17 45.53 -52.05 4.60
N THR A 18 44.39 -51.60 4.06
CA THR A 18 43.99 -51.89 2.67
C THR A 18 44.96 -51.28 1.66
N ALA A 19 45.40 -50.04 1.87
CA ALA A 19 46.36 -49.37 1.00
C ALA A 19 47.72 -50.07 1.02
N MET A 20 48.20 -50.47 2.20
CA MET A 20 49.41 -51.27 2.38
C MET A 20 49.32 -52.60 1.62
N PHE A 21 48.20 -53.30 1.74
CA PHE A 21 47.96 -54.56 1.05
C PHE A 21 47.91 -54.38 -0.47
N GLU A 22 47.10 -53.45 -0.98
CA GLU A 22 46.96 -53.21 -2.41
C GLU A 22 48.24 -52.69 -3.05
N GLY A 23 48.96 -51.80 -2.36
CA GLY A 23 50.27 -51.28 -2.78
C GLY A 23 51.32 -52.39 -2.83
N GLY A 24 51.43 -53.19 -1.78
CA GLY A 24 52.31 -54.36 -1.73
C GLY A 24 52.05 -55.36 -2.84
N GLN A 25 50.78 -55.68 -3.10
CA GLN A 25 50.42 -56.56 -4.22
C GLN A 25 50.78 -55.95 -5.58
N ALA A 26 50.54 -54.65 -5.78
CA ALA A 26 50.83 -53.98 -7.04
C ALA A 26 52.34 -53.96 -7.32
N PHE A 27 53.16 -53.74 -6.30
CA PHE A 27 54.62 -53.80 -6.37
C PHE A 27 55.11 -55.21 -6.75
N LEU A 28 54.71 -56.23 -5.99
CA LEU A 28 55.14 -57.61 -6.22
C LEU A 28 54.71 -58.14 -7.59
N LYS A 29 53.47 -57.83 -8.03
CA LYS A 29 52.97 -58.19 -9.36
C LYS A 29 53.74 -57.52 -10.49
N MET A 30 54.21 -56.28 -10.29
CA MET A 30 55.00 -55.58 -11.29
C MET A 30 56.40 -56.19 -11.42
N ILE A 31 57.06 -56.47 -10.29
CA ILE A 31 58.37 -57.14 -10.28
C ILE A 31 58.28 -58.52 -10.94
N SER A 32 57.30 -59.34 -10.57
CA SER A 32 57.18 -60.70 -11.12
C SER A 32 56.90 -60.72 -12.62
N ARG A 33 56.07 -59.79 -13.11
CA ARG A 33 55.72 -59.70 -14.53
C ARG A 33 56.87 -59.21 -15.40
N MET A 34 57.65 -58.23 -14.93
CA MET A 34 58.67 -57.58 -15.76
C MET A 34 60.08 -58.15 -15.57
N ALA A 35 60.29 -59.05 -14.60
CA ALA A 35 61.58 -59.71 -14.40
C ALA A 35 62.04 -60.57 -15.60
N SER A 36 61.14 -60.96 -16.51
CA SER A 36 61.47 -61.78 -17.69
C SER A 36 61.67 -61.00 -18.98
N GLU A 37 61.21 -59.74 -19.05
CA GLU A 37 61.26 -58.88 -20.24
C GLU A 37 61.82 -57.51 -19.86
N ILE A 38 63.14 -57.43 -19.71
CA ILE A 38 63.79 -56.23 -19.17
C ILE A 38 64.39 -55.39 -20.31
N ASP A 39 63.62 -54.40 -20.77
CA ASP A 39 64.04 -53.36 -21.74
C ASP A 39 64.02 -51.99 -21.04
N GLU A 40 65.18 -51.32 -20.98
CA GLU A 40 65.35 -50.05 -20.27
C GLU A 40 64.40 -48.97 -20.78
N THR A 41 64.20 -48.88 -22.09
CA THR A 41 63.36 -47.85 -22.71
C THR A 41 61.89 -48.03 -22.34
N LYS A 42 61.42 -49.28 -22.33
CA LYS A 42 60.06 -49.62 -21.89
C LYS A 42 59.88 -49.38 -20.40
N LEU A 43 60.88 -49.69 -19.56
CA LEU A 43 60.80 -49.44 -18.13
C LEU A 43 60.68 -47.93 -17.83
N ALA A 44 61.48 -47.09 -18.50
CA ALA A 44 61.41 -45.64 -18.34
C ALA A 44 60.04 -45.07 -18.79
N GLN A 45 59.51 -45.51 -19.93
CA GLN A 45 58.18 -45.11 -20.40
C GLN A 45 57.07 -45.53 -19.43
N ASN A 46 57.13 -46.77 -18.92
CA ASN A 46 56.16 -47.27 -17.95
C ASN A 46 56.25 -46.50 -16.63
N GLU A 47 57.44 -46.13 -16.19
CA GLU A 47 57.65 -45.37 -14.95
C GLU A 47 56.97 -44.01 -15.04
N GLN A 48 57.24 -43.26 -16.12
CA GLN A 48 56.59 -41.97 -16.38
C GLN A 48 55.06 -42.10 -16.48
N GLN A 49 54.57 -43.18 -17.10
CA GLN A 49 53.13 -43.44 -17.17
C GLN A 49 52.53 -43.71 -15.78
N MET A 50 53.22 -44.46 -14.90
CA MET A 50 52.73 -44.72 -13.55
C MET A 50 52.76 -43.47 -12.68
N GLU A 51 53.75 -42.60 -12.85
CA GLU A 51 53.80 -41.28 -12.21
C GLU A 51 52.59 -40.43 -12.61
N GLN A 52 52.34 -40.25 -13.91
CA GLN A 52 51.18 -39.49 -14.39
C GLN A 52 49.85 -40.06 -13.87
N ARG A 53 49.72 -41.39 -13.81
CA ARG A 53 48.53 -42.05 -13.27
C ARG A 53 48.39 -41.86 -11.76
N CYS A 54 49.51 -41.82 -11.02
CA CYS A 54 49.54 -41.51 -9.60
C CYS A 54 49.02 -40.08 -9.36
N ASP A 55 49.60 -39.10 -10.04
CA ASP A 55 49.23 -37.69 -9.89
C ASP A 55 47.76 -37.45 -10.25
N ARG A 56 47.30 -38.04 -11.36
CA ARG A 56 45.89 -37.96 -11.77
C ARG A 56 44.96 -38.60 -10.73
N ALA A 57 45.32 -39.75 -10.19
CA ALA A 57 44.53 -40.42 -9.16
C ALA A 57 44.45 -39.59 -7.88
N LEU A 58 45.56 -39.01 -7.43
CA LEU A 58 45.59 -38.15 -6.25
C LEU A 58 44.80 -36.85 -6.48
N SER A 59 44.89 -36.24 -7.66
CA SER A 59 44.05 -35.09 -8.05
C SER A 59 42.56 -35.43 -8.06
N ASN A 60 42.20 -36.62 -8.55
CA ASN A 60 40.81 -37.08 -8.50
C ASN A 60 40.34 -37.34 -7.06
N ALA A 61 41.21 -37.86 -6.18
CA ALA A 61 40.90 -38.01 -4.76
C ALA A 61 40.61 -36.66 -4.10
N LYS A 62 41.41 -35.61 -4.41
CA LYS A 62 41.16 -34.23 -3.95
C LYS A 62 39.77 -33.72 -4.37
N ARG A 63 39.36 -33.99 -5.61
CA ARG A 63 38.03 -33.59 -6.14
C ARG A 63 36.87 -34.41 -5.55
N ALA A 64 37.09 -35.70 -5.29
CA ALA A 64 36.07 -36.64 -4.83
C ALA A 64 35.96 -36.68 -3.29
N ARG A 65 35.80 -35.51 -2.65
CA ARG A 65 35.83 -35.38 -1.17
C ARG A 65 34.85 -36.29 -0.42
N SER A 66 33.69 -36.58 -0.99
CA SER A 66 32.69 -37.46 -0.36
C SER A 66 33.09 -38.93 -0.34
N ASN A 67 33.95 -39.36 -1.27
CA ASN A 67 34.44 -40.73 -1.36
C ASN A 67 35.83 -40.78 -2.02
N PRO A 68 36.89 -40.35 -1.31
CA PRO A 68 38.24 -40.23 -1.86
C PRO A 68 38.98 -41.57 -1.96
N VAL A 69 38.51 -42.57 -1.19
CA VAL A 69 39.22 -43.83 -0.94
C VAL A 69 39.57 -44.61 -2.22
N PRO A 70 38.66 -44.82 -3.20
CA PRO A 70 38.99 -45.56 -4.42
C PRO A 70 40.11 -44.91 -5.23
N HIS A 71 40.13 -43.57 -5.26
CA HIS A 71 41.15 -42.80 -5.97
C HIS A 71 42.48 -42.78 -5.22
N LEU A 72 42.45 -42.69 -3.88
CA LEU A 72 43.64 -42.85 -3.03
C LEU A 72 44.28 -44.24 -3.22
N LEU A 73 43.49 -45.32 -3.17
CA LEU A 73 43.99 -46.67 -3.42
C LEU A 73 44.54 -46.84 -4.85
N SER A 74 43.98 -46.12 -5.83
CA SER A 74 44.53 -46.07 -7.19
C SER A 74 45.90 -45.37 -7.21
N ALA A 75 46.04 -44.23 -6.53
CA ALA A 75 47.30 -43.51 -6.41
C ALA A 75 48.38 -44.39 -5.76
N VAL A 76 48.07 -45.02 -4.63
CA VAL A 76 48.96 -45.95 -3.92
C VAL A 76 49.41 -47.09 -4.83
N ARG A 77 48.49 -47.75 -5.54
CA ARG A 77 48.86 -48.83 -6.49
C ARG A 77 49.78 -48.35 -7.62
N ASN A 78 49.58 -47.13 -8.13
CA ASN A 78 50.42 -46.58 -9.20
C ASN A 78 51.79 -46.16 -8.69
N TRP A 79 51.86 -45.56 -7.50
CA TRP A 79 53.13 -45.27 -6.82
C TRP A 79 53.92 -46.56 -6.58
N SER A 80 53.28 -47.61 -6.05
CA SER A 80 53.92 -48.91 -5.83
C SER A 80 54.44 -49.54 -7.13
N ARG A 81 53.69 -49.42 -8.24
CA ARG A 81 54.18 -49.86 -9.56
C ARG A 81 55.38 -49.05 -10.04
N LYS A 82 55.39 -47.74 -9.83
CA LYS A 82 56.53 -46.86 -10.13
C LYS A 82 57.77 -47.32 -9.35
N GLN A 83 57.65 -47.55 -8.05
CA GLN A 83 58.77 -48.03 -7.23
C GLN A 83 59.31 -49.39 -7.68
N ALA A 84 58.43 -50.30 -8.10
CA ALA A 84 58.85 -51.57 -8.70
C ALA A 84 59.65 -51.38 -9.99
N LEU A 85 59.22 -50.45 -10.86
CA LEU A 85 59.94 -50.12 -12.10
C LEU A 85 61.30 -49.48 -11.82
N VAL A 86 61.39 -48.58 -10.84
CA VAL A 86 62.66 -48.00 -10.39
C VAL A 86 63.62 -49.11 -9.95
N LEU A 87 63.16 -50.02 -9.09
CA LEU A 87 63.98 -51.15 -8.63
C LEU A 87 64.46 -52.05 -9.78
N LEU A 88 63.61 -52.31 -10.77
CA LEU A 88 63.98 -53.09 -11.97
C LEU A 88 65.01 -52.37 -12.85
N ARG A 89 64.90 -51.03 -12.98
CA ARG A 89 65.90 -50.22 -13.69
C ARG A 89 67.24 -50.23 -12.96
N GLU A 90 67.24 -50.16 -11.64
CA GLU A 90 68.46 -50.28 -10.85
C GLU A 90 69.14 -51.64 -11.04
N LYS A 91 68.33 -52.71 -11.08
CA LYS A 91 68.81 -54.06 -11.39
C LYS A 91 69.42 -54.15 -12.80
N LEU A 92 68.78 -53.54 -13.80
CA LEU A 92 69.32 -53.47 -15.17
C LEU A 92 70.66 -52.75 -15.24
N ALA A 93 70.79 -51.65 -14.50
CA ALA A 93 72.01 -50.86 -14.43
C ALA A 93 73.17 -51.58 -13.69
N GLY A 94 73.00 -52.86 -13.33
CA GLY A 94 74.00 -53.66 -12.63
C GLY A 94 74.15 -53.31 -11.15
N LYS A 95 73.26 -52.50 -10.58
CA LYS A 95 73.28 -52.22 -9.14
C LYS A 95 72.86 -53.46 -8.36
N SER A 96 73.52 -53.70 -7.24
CA SER A 96 73.15 -54.77 -6.32
C SER A 96 71.82 -54.43 -5.66
N VAL A 97 70.77 -55.18 -6.00
CA VAL A 97 69.47 -55.07 -5.33
C VAL A 97 69.52 -55.87 -4.03
N GLN A 98 69.18 -55.22 -2.91
CA GLN A 98 69.12 -55.87 -1.60
C GLN A 98 68.18 -57.09 -1.64
N LYS A 99 68.61 -58.22 -1.05
CA LYS A 99 67.80 -59.44 -1.02
C LYS A 99 66.44 -59.25 -0.36
N ASP A 100 66.39 -58.38 0.66
CA ASP A 100 65.19 -58.04 1.44
C ASP A 100 64.53 -56.75 0.96
N PHE A 101 64.58 -56.44 -0.35
CA PHE A 101 64.04 -55.19 -0.94
C PHE A 101 62.57 -54.89 -0.57
N TYR A 102 61.79 -55.90 -0.16
CA TYR A 102 60.38 -55.73 0.20
C TYR A 102 60.18 -55.03 1.55
N GLU A 103 61.05 -55.24 2.54
CA GLU A 103 60.92 -54.62 3.86
C GLU A 103 61.16 -53.09 3.81
N PRO A 104 62.23 -52.58 3.16
CA PRO A 104 62.39 -51.15 2.90
C PRO A 104 61.23 -50.55 2.08
N PHE A 105 60.71 -51.31 1.11
CA PHE A 105 59.54 -50.88 0.34
C PHE A 105 58.29 -50.75 1.21
N GLN A 106 58.03 -51.68 2.13
CA GLN A 106 56.87 -51.60 3.03
C GLN A 106 56.93 -50.35 3.92
N PHE A 107 58.11 -50.03 4.43
CA PHE A 107 58.31 -48.80 5.21
C PHE A 107 58.06 -47.55 4.36
N ALA A 108 58.64 -47.48 3.16
CA ALA A 108 58.42 -46.37 2.24
C ALA A 108 56.94 -46.25 1.82
N LEU A 109 56.26 -47.37 1.60
CA LEU A 109 54.84 -47.41 1.26
C LEU A 109 53.98 -46.83 2.39
N GLN A 110 54.28 -47.18 3.64
CA GLN A 110 53.56 -46.65 4.79
C GLN A 110 53.73 -45.13 4.90
N GLN A 111 54.96 -44.63 4.74
CA GLN A 111 55.24 -43.20 4.75
C GLN A 111 54.53 -42.46 3.62
N GLU A 112 54.53 -43.04 2.41
CA GLU A 112 53.84 -42.46 1.26
C GLU A 112 52.33 -42.39 1.48
N ILE A 113 51.71 -43.45 2.01
CA ILE A 113 50.28 -43.45 2.32
C ILE A 113 49.95 -42.33 3.32
N SER A 114 50.77 -42.18 4.37
CA SER A 114 50.62 -41.09 5.34
C SER A 114 50.75 -39.71 4.69
N THR A 115 51.71 -39.55 3.77
CA THR A 115 51.94 -38.29 3.04
C THR A 115 50.76 -37.95 2.13
N MET A 116 50.31 -38.90 1.31
CA MET A 116 49.13 -38.71 0.44
C MET A 116 47.87 -38.38 1.24
N MET A 117 47.68 -39.01 2.40
CA MET A 117 46.54 -38.72 3.27
C MET A 117 46.62 -37.31 3.88
N LEU A 118 47.80 -36.89 4.35
CA LEU A 118 48.02 -35.54 4.88
C LEU A 118 47.79 -34.49 3.79
N ASP A 119 48.29 -34.71 2.58
CA ASP A 119 48.08 -33.83 1.43
C ASP A 119 46.60 -33.64 1.08
N LEU A 120 45.78 -34.69 1.22
CA LEU A 120 44.34 -34.60 1.02
C LEU A 120 43.67 -33.77 2.10
N GLN A 121 44.04 -33.99 3.37
CA GLN A 121 43.50 -33.26 4.51
C GLN A 121 43.83 -31.76 4.41
N LEU A 122 45.10 -31.43 4.22
CA LEU A 122 45.57 -30.05 4.08
C LEU A 122 44.90 -29.35 2.89
N PHE A 123 44.75 -30.04 1.75
CA PHE A 123 44.08 -29.48 0.58
C PHE A 123 42.61 -29.12 0.89
N TRP A 124 41.87 -30.00 1.56
CA TRP A 124 40.47 -29.71 1.89
C TRP A 124 40.30 -28.64 2.97
N GLU A 125 41.21 -28.60 3.95
CA GLU A 125 41.22 -27.52 4.96
C GLU A 125 41.45 -26.15 4.31
N GLN A 126 42.40 -26.06 3.37
CA GLN A 126 42.65 -24.83 2.62
C GLN A 126 41.46 -24.42 1.73
N GLU A 127 40.82 -25.37 1.04
CA GLU A 127 39.60 -25.07 0.28
C GLU A 127 38.46 -24.58 1.17
N ASP A 128 38.29 -25.16 2.36
CA ASP A 128 37.26 -24.75 3.31
C ASP A 128 37.52 -23.35 3.85
N GLU A 129 38.77 -23.03 4.17
CA GLU A 129 39.17 -21.69 4.61
C GLU A 129 38.90 -20.65 3.52
N GLN A 130 39.33 -20.90 2.28
CA GLN A 130 39.10 -20.00 1.15
C GLN A 130 37.60 -19.79 0.87
N ARG A 131 36.79 -20.85 0.93
CA ARG A 131 35.34 -20.74 0.75
C ARG A 131 34.68 -19.95 1.88
N ALA A 132 35.13 -20.16 3.12
CA ALA A 132 34.62 -19.42 4.27
C ALA A 132 35.00 -17.93 4.18
N GLU A 133 36.22 -17.62 3.76
CA GLU A 133 36.67 -16.24 3.54
C GLU A 133 35.90 -15.56 2.40
N ALA A 134 35.73 -16.23 1.26
CA ALA A 134 34.95 -15.71 0.13
C ALA A 134 33.50 -15.43 0.54
N ALA A 135 32.88 -16.32 1.32
CA ALA A 135 31.52 -16.12 1.83
C ALA A 135 31.43 -14.92 2.79
N ARG A 136 32.44 -14.71 3.64
CA ARG A 136 32.52 -13.52 4.52
C ARG A 136 32.65 -12.24 3.70
N ASN A 137 33.54 -12.22 2.71
CA ASN A 137 33.76 -11.06 1.86
C ASN A 137 32.49 -10.69 1.08
N GLN A 138 31.80 -11.68 0.51
CA GLN A 138 30.53 -11.47 -0.18
C GLN A 138 29.45 -10.93 0.78
N ALA A 139 29.41 -11.40 2.03
CA ALA A 139 28.48 -10.88 3.03
C ALA A 139 28.78 -9.42 3.41
N VAL A 140 30.06 -9.04 3.47
CA VAL A 140 30.49 -7.66 3.70
C VAL A 140 30.13 -6.76 2.52
N GLU A 141 30.33 -7.21 1.28
CA GLU A 141 29.95 -6.47 0.08
C GLU A 141 28.44 -6.21 0.03
N LYS A 142 27.62 -7.24 0.27
CA LYS A 142 26.15 -7.09 0.34
C LYS A 142 25.70 -6.10 1.41
N ARG A 143 26.38 -6.06 2.57
CA ARG A 143 26.10 -5.06 3.62
C ARG A 143 26.44 -3.65 3.16
N LYS A 144 27.59 -3.45 2.51
CA LYS A 144 27.97 -2.15 1.94
C LYS A 144 26.98 -1.68 0.87
N GLU A 145 26.52 -2.56 -0.01
CA GLU A 145 25.49 -2.25 -1.01
C GLU A 145 24.17 -1.82 -0.34
N ALA A 146 23.75 -2.53 0.71
CA ALA A 146 22.55 -2.18 1.47
C ALA A 146 22.68 -0.83 2.19
N GLU A 147 23.84 -0.53 2.79
CA GLU A 147 24.12 0.76 3.43
C GLU A 147 24.13 1.90 2.41
N GLN A 148 24.70 1.70 1.22
CA GLN A 148 24.66 2.69 0.13
C GLN A 148 23.25 2.94 -0.38
N ALA A 149 22.46 1.87 -0.58
CA ALA A 149 21.06 1.99 -0.99
C ALA A 149 20.23 2.74 0.06
N TYR A 150 20.44 2.45 1.35
CA TYR A 150 19.79 3.16 2.44
C TYR A 150 20.20 4.64 2.48
N GLY A 151 21.49 4.94 2.37
CA GLY A 151 22.01 6.31 2.31
C GLY A 151 21.46 7.11 1.12
N ALA A 152 21.25 6.47 -0.03
CA ALA A 152 20.64 7.08 -1.20
C ALA A 152 19.12 7.33 -1.03
N ALA A 153 18.40 6.41 -0.39
CA ALA A 153 16.95 6.53 -0.18
C ALA A 153 16.58 7.52 0.94
N TYR A 154 17.43 7.64 1.96
CA TYR A 154 17.16 8.42 3.17
C TYR A 154 16.76 9.90 2.90
N PRO A 155 17.42 10.66 2.00
CA PRO A 155 17.01 12.03 1.68
C PRO A 155 15.60 12.12 1.09
N TYR A 156 15.19 11.16 0.25
CA TYR A 156 13.86 11.16 -0.37
C TYR A 156 12.76 10.89 0.66
N VAL A 157 12.97 9.91 1.53
CA VAL A 157 12.02 9.60 2.61
C VAL A 157 11.88 10.78 3.56
N ARG A 158 12.99 11.43 3.90
CA ARG A 158 12.99 12.64 4.72
C ARG A 158 12.24 13.79 4.02
N GLY A 159 12.53 14.06 2.76
CA GLY A 159 11.87 15.12 1.99
C GLY A 159 10.36 14.90 1.83
N LEU A 160 9.93 13.64 1.64
CA LEU A 160 8.50 13.29 1.62
C LEU A 160 7.82 13.56 2.96
N ASN A 161 8.48 13.21 4.08
CA ASN A 161 7.94 13.48 5.41
C ASN A 161 7.84 14.99 5.69
N GLU A 162 8.87 15.77 5.34
CA GLU A 162 8.84 17.22 5.45
C GLU A 162 7.70 17.83 4.61
N ALA A 163 7.50 17.36 3.38
CA ALA A 163 6.39 17.79 2.52
C ALA A 163 5.00 17.45 3.09
N VAL A 164 4.84 16.28 3.72
CA VAL A 164 3.59 15.90 4.39
C VAL A 164 3.31 16.82 5.57
N LEU A 165 4.31 17.07 6.42
CA LEU A 165 4.17 17.98 7.57
C LEU A 165 3.83 19.41 7.14
N ASP A 166 4.44 19.91 6.07
CA ASP A 166 4.12 21.24 5.53
C ASP A 166 2.72 21.29 4.91
N GLY A 167 2.29 20.21 4.24
CA GLY A 167 0.91 20.05 3.76
C GLY A 167 -0.11 20.07 4.90
N GLU A 168 0.16 19.39 6.02
CA GLU A 168 -0.69 19.41 7.20
C GLU A 168 -0.78 20.80 7.83
N ARG A 169 0.36 21.49 7.96
CA ARG A 169 0.40 22.89 8.45
C ARG A 169 -0.45 23.80 7.56
N TYR A 170 -0.31 23.70 6.24
CA TYR A 170 -1.09 24.51 5.31
C TYR A 170 -2.59 24.20 5.38
N ARG A 171 -2.97 22.92 5.53
CA ARG A 171 -4.37 22.51 5.73
C ARG A 171 -4.97 23.18 6.97
N GLN A 172 -4.21 23.27 8.06
CA GLN A 172 -4.68 23.87 9.30
C GLN A 172 -4.86 25.39 9.18
N VAL A 173 -4.00 26.07 8.42
CA VAL A 173 -4.18 27.49 8.06
C VAL A 173 -5.48 27.70 7.29
N ILE A 174 -5.72 26.95 6.21
CA ILE A 174 -6.97 27.05 5.42
C ILE A 174 -8.20 26.82 6.30
N PHE A 175 -8.14 25.81 7.18
CA PHE A 175 -9.25 25.51 8.07
C PHE A 175 -9.56 26.67 9.02
N ASN A 176 -8.53 27.27 9.64
CA ASN A 176 -8.70 28.43 10.52
C ASN A 176 -9.23 29.65 9.76
N ASP A 177 -8.72 29.91 8.56
CA ASP A 177 -9.20 30.99 7.69
C ASP A 177 -10.68 30.79 7.34
N GLY A 178 -11.08 29.56 7.03
CA GLY A 178 -12.47 29.19 6.78
C GLY A 178 -13.38 29.41 7.99
N GLN A 179 -12.90 29.06 9.20
CA GLN A 179 -13.65 29.33 10.44
C GLN A 179 -13.84 30.83 10.67
N GLN A 180 -12.78 31.64 10.48
CA GLN A 180 -12.89 33.09 10.61
C GLN A 180 -13.86 33.70 9.60
N ALA A 181 -13.82 33.23 8.34
CA ALA A 181 -14.77 33.65 7.31
C ALA A 181 -16.22 33.30 7.67
N ALA A 182 -16.46 32.10 8.22
CA ALA A 182 -17.78 31.69 8.69
C ALA A 182 -18.28 32.57 9.86
N HIS A 183 -17.41 32.89 10.81
CA HIS A 183 -17.74 33.80 11.91
C HIS A 183 -18.09 35.21 11.41
N MET A 184 -17.31 35.76 10.48
CA MET A 184 -17.61 37.07 9.88
C MET A 184 -18.94 37.05 9.12
N TRP A 185 -19.23 35.97 8.38
CA TRP A 185 -20.50 35.81 7.68
C TRP A 185 -21.68 35.73 8.67
N ALA A 186 -21.55 34.94 9.73
CA ALA A 186 -22.59 34.80 10.76
C ALA A 186 -22.89 36.15 11.43
N ASN A 187 -21.86 36.92 11.79
CA ASN A 187 -22.02 38.25 12.37
C ASN A 187 -22.72 39.21 11.40
N LYS A 188 -22.30 39.25 10.14
CA LYS A 188 -22.95 40.09 9.10
C LYS A 188 -24.40 39.67 8.87
N TYR A 189 -24.68 38.38 8.90
CA TYR A 189 -26.03 37.87 8.77
C TYR A 189 -26.90 38.31 9.96
N GLU A 190 -26.41 38.16 11.19
CA GLU A 190 -27.10 38.62 12.40
C GLU A 190 -27.38 40.13 12.36
N GLU A 191 -26.40 40.95 11.95
CA GLU A 191 -26.59 42.38 11.74
C GLU A 191 -27.67 42.67 10.70
N SER A 192 -27.67 41.94 9.58
CA SER A 192 -28.68 42.11 8.52
C SER A 192 -30.09 41.73 8.99
N VAL A 193 -30.22 40.68 9.81
CA VAL A 193 -31.49 40.25 10.41
C VAL A 193 -31.99 41.32 11.38
N LYS A 194 -31.14 41.78 12.31
CA LYS A 194 -31.49 42.87 13.24
C LYS A 194 -31.91 44.14 12.52
N ALA A 195 -31.22 44.51 11.43
CA ALA A 195 -31.59 45.67 10.63
C ALA A 195 -32.97 45.49 9.98
N ARG A 196 -33.26 44.28 9.47
CA ARG A 196 -34.55 43.97 8.85
C ARG A 196 -35.69 43.89 9.87
N GLU A 197 -35.44 43.34 11.05
CA GLU A 197 -36.39 43.36 12.17
C GLU A 197 -36.76 44.78 12.57
N LYS A 198 -35.77 45.67 12.73
CA LYS A 198 -36.03 47.10 13.00
C LYS A 198 -36.87 47.76 11.90
N GLN A 199 -36.57 47.49 10.63
CA GLN A 199 -37.38 48.01 9.51
C GLN A 199 -38.82 47.49 9.53
N LEU A 200 -39.03 46.23 9.94
CA LEU A 200 -40.37 45.66 10.08
C LEU A 200 -41.12 46.30 11.25
N GLU A 201 -40.47 46.48 12.40
CA GLU A 201 -41.05 47.17 13.56
C GLU A 201 -41.43 48.63 13.23
N GLU A 202 -40.56 49.36 12.50
CA GLU A 202 -40.86 50.72 12.03
C GLU A 202 -42.03 50.74 11.06
N ARG A 203 -42.10 49.79 10.12
CA ARG A 203 -43.26 49.64 9.22
C ARG A 203 -44.54 49.32 9.97
N GLU A 204 -44.50 48.43 10.96
CA GLU A 204 -45.68 48.08 11.77
C GLU A 204 -46.18 49.30 12.55
N LYS A 205 -45.28 50.12 13.11
CA LYS A 205 -45.63 51.38 13.76
C LYS A 205 -46.32 52.34 12.79
N LEU A 206 -45.80 52.48 11.57
CA LEU A 206 -46.42 53.33 10.54
C LEU A 206 -47.81 52.84 10.14
N ILE A 207 -47.99 51.53 9.98
CA ILE A 207 -49.30 50.93 9.67
C ILE A 207 -50.30 51.21 10.80
N LYS A 208 -49.92 51.03 12.07
CA LYS A 208 -50.80 51.32 13.21
C LYS A 208 -51.23 52.80 13.28
N VAL A 209 -50.34 53.72 12.92
CA VAL A 209 -50.68 55.16 12.82
C VAL A 209 -51.67 55.41 11.69
N GLN A 210 -51.43 54.84 10.51
CA GLN A 210 -52.35 54.97 9.36
C GLN A 210 -53.72 54.34 9.62
N GLU A 211 -53.79 53.19 10.32
CA GLU A 211 -55.06 52.57 10.71
C GLU A 211 -55.84 53.46 11.68
N LYS A 212 -55.16 54.10 12.64
CA LYS A 212 -55.77 55.03 13.58
C LYS A 212 -56.30 56.29 12.88
N GLU A 213 -55.50 56.90 12.00
CA GLU A 213 -55.92 58.04 11.17
C GLU A 213 -57.08 57.66 10.25
N GLY A 214 -57.03 56.48 9.63
CA GLY A 214 -58.12 55.95 8.80
C GLY A 214 -59.41 55.72 9.60
N HIS A 215 -59.30 55.26 10.84
CA HIS A 215 -60.46 55.09 11.73
C HIS A 215 -61.06 56.44 12.15
N GLU A 216 -60.23 57.42 12.50
CA GLU A 216 -60.65 58.80 12.78
C GLU A 216 -61.32 59.44 11.55
N HIS A 217 -60.77 59.19 10.36
CA HIS A 217 -61.36 59.68 9.11
C HIS A 217 -62.71 59.01 8.79
N GLN A 218 -62.87 57.70 9.05
CA GLN A 218 -64.17 57.03 8.94
C GLN A 218 -65.20 57.55 9.95
N ILE A 219 -64.78 57.88 11.17
CA ILE A 219 -65.65 58.49 12.18
C ILE A 219 -66.09 59.89 11.70
N ALA A 220 -65.17 60.69 11.16
CA ALA A 220 -65.48 61.99 10.58
C ALA A 220 -66.47 61.87 9.40
N LEU A 221 -66.25 60.93 8.48
CA LEU A 221 -67.16 60.67 7.36
C LEU A 221 -68.55 60.22 7.82
N ARG A 222 -68.64 59.35 8.84
CA ARG A 222 -69.92 58.95 9.46
C ARG A 222 -70.65 60.12 10.12
N SER A 223 -69.91 61.06 10.70
CA SER A 223 -70.49 62.27 11.29
C SER A 223 -71.05 63.22 10.23
N LEU A 224 -70.37 63.33 9.08
CA LEU A 224 -70.84 64.10 7.92
C LEU A 224 -72.08 63.48 7.28
N THR A 225 -72.13 62.16 7.09
CA THR A 225 -73.31 61.47 6.52
C THR A 225 -74.54 61.61 7.42
N LYS A 226 -74.38 61.52 8.75
CA LYS A 226 -75.50 61.75 9.69
C LYS A 226 -76.03 63.18 9.65
N TRP A 227 -75.20 64.16 9.31
CA TRP A 227 -75.63 65.54 9.14
C TRP A 227 -76.40 65.73 7.82
N ASP A 228 -75.94 65.09 6.75
CA ASP A 228 -76.59 65.14 5.44
C ASP A 228 -77.96 64.43 5.44
N ASP A 229 -78.07 63.27 6.12
CA ASP A 229 -79.34 62.57 6.32
C ASP A 229 -80.37 63.41 7.07
N ARG A 230 -79.94 64.24 8.03
CA ARG A 230 -80.82 65.16 8.75
C ARG A 230 -81.34 66.29 7.86
N ASN A 231 -80.50 66.82 6.97
CA ASN A 231 -80.93 67.84 6.00
C ASN A 231 -81.84 67.23 4.91
N SER A 232 -81.57 66.01 4.47
CA SER A 232 -82.41 65.26 3.53
C SER A 232 -83.80 64.95 4.11
N PHE A 233 -83.87 64.56 5.40
CA PHE A 233 -85.15 64.35 6.09
C PHE A 233 -85.97 65.64 6.21
N ALA A 234 -85.33 66.78 6.51
CA ALA A 234 -86.01 68.07 6.59
C ALA A 234 -86.62 68.50 5.23
N ASN A 235 -85.90 68.28 4.12
CA ASN A 235 -86.41 68.59 2.77
C ASN A 235 -87.52 67.63 2.31
N THR A 236 -87.46 66.36 2.73
CA THR A 236 -88.47 65.37 2.36
C THR A 236 -89.80 65.60 3.09
N VAL A 237 -89.77 66.00 4.38
CA VAL A 237 -90.99 66.34 5.14
C VAL A 237 -91.70 67.58 4.57
N VAL A 238 -90.94 68.56 4.05
CA VAL A 238 -91.52 69.78 3.45
C VAL A 238 -92.12 69.52 2.06
N ASN A 239 -91.53 68.64 1.25
CA ASN A 239 -92.06 68.32 -0.08
C ASN A 239 -93.24 67.34 -0.07
N THR A 240 -93.30 66.42 0.89
CA THR A 240 -94.37 65.40 0.95
C THR A 240 -95.69 65.95 1.54
N GLY A 241 -95.64 67.06 2.28
CA GLY A 241 -96.84 67.74 2.83
C GLY A 241 -97.62 68.61 1.84
N LYS A 242 -97.02 68.99 0.69
CA LYS A 242 -97.67 69.89 -0.29
C LYS A 242 -98.60 69.16 -1.28
N ASN A 243 -98.32 67.90 -1.60
CA ASN A 243 -99.04 67.18 -2.66
C ASN A 243 -100.24 66.35 -2.18
N THR A 244 -100.38 66.09 -0.87
CA THR A 244 -101.48 65.29 -0.31
C THR A 244 -102.73 66.12 0.03
N ILE A 245 -102.57 67.41 0.38
CA ILE A 245 -103.69 68.31 0.68
C ILE A 245 -104.47 68.71 -0.59
N GLY A 246 -103.78 68.87 -1.72
CA GLY A 246 -104.44 69.23 -3.00
C GLY A 246 -105.40 68.15 -3.53
N CYS A 247 -105.09 66.87 -3.29
CA CYS A 247 -105.92 65.75 -3.75
C CYS A 247 -107.25 65.62 -2.99
N LEU A 248 -107.24 65.91 -1.67
CA LEU A 248 -108.45 65.92 -0.84
C LEU A 248 -109.44 67.02 -1.24
N VAL A 249 -108.95 68.21 -1.61
CA VAL A 249 -109.79 69.33 -2.07
C VAL A 249 -110.50 69.00 -3.39
N VAL A 250 -109.80 68.34 -4.31
CA VAL A 250 -110.40 67.89 -5.58
C VAL A 250 -111.49 66.84 -5.35
N TRP A 251 -111.28 65.90 -4.43
CA TRP A 251 -112.27 64.88 -4.09
C TRP A 251 -113.57 65.47 -3.53
N VAL A 252 -113.49 66.50 -2.68
CA VAL A 252 -114.67 67.19 -2.13
C VAL A 252 -115.46 67.92 -3.23
N LEU A 253 -114.77 68.55 -4.18
CA LEU A 253 -115.41 69.24 -5.31
C LEU A 253 -116.14 68.26 -6.25
N VAL A 254 -115.59 67.06 -6.48
CA VAL A 254 -116.24 66.02 -7.30
C VAL A 254 -117.53 65.51 -6.64
N ILE A 255 -117.52 65.28 -5.32
CA ILE A 255 -118.73 64.85 -4.60
C ILE A 255 -119.83 65.92 -4.65
N LEU A 256 -119.46 67.20 -4.46
CA LEU A 256 -120.40 68.33 -4.58
C LEU A 256 -121.01 68.45 -5.98
N GLY A 257 -120.21 68.23 -7.03
CA GLY A 257 -120.70 68.23 -8.42
C GLY A 257 -121.73 67.14 -8.70
N ILE A 258 -121.54 65.94 -8.15
CA ILE A 258 -122.49 64.82 -8.31
C ILE A 258 -123.81 65.13 -7.59
N LEU A 259 -123.76 65.69 -6.37
CA LEU A 259 -124.98 66.07 -5.63
C LEU A 259 -125.77 67.18 -6.34
N LEU A 260 -125.08 68.18 -6.91
CA LEU A 260 -125.73 69.26 -7.67
C LEU A 260 -126.40 68.74 -8.96
N ALA A 261 -125.77 67.77 -9.63
CA ALA A 261 -126.34 67.12 -10.81
C ALA A 261 -127.60 66.30 -10.48
N ILE A 262 -127.63 65.63 -9.32
CA ILE A 262 -128.83 64.90 -8.85
C ILE A 262 -129.97 65.88 -8.52
N TYR A 263 -129.66 67.05 -7.93
CA TYR A 263 -130.66 68.08 -7.63
C TYR A 263 -131.27 68.69 -8.91
N LEU A 264 -130.48 68.89 -9.97
CA LEU A 264 -130.97 69.37 -11.28
C LEU A 264 -131.69 68.30 -12.11
N ALA A 265 -131.47 67.02 -11.85
CA ALA A 265 -132.06 65.90 -12.59
C ALA A 265 -133.52 65.58 -12.19
N PHE A 266 -134.07 66.18 -11.13
CA PHE A 266 -135.46 66.01 -10.73
C PHE A 266 -136.25 67.34 -10.81
N PRO A 267 -137.12 67.53 -11.81
CA PRO A 267 -138.05 68.65 -11.81
C PRO A 267 -139.07 68.46 -10.68
N HIS A 268 -139.20 69.48 -9.82
CA HIS A 268 -140.28 69.65 -8.86
C HIS A 268 -141.42 70.48 -9.48
N PRO A 269 -142.57 69.88 -9.83
CA PRO A 269 -143.79 70.64 -10.11
C PRO A 269 -144.74 70.64 -8.90
N HIS A 270 -144.88 71.81 -8.29
CA HIS A 270 -146.11 72.28 -7.66
C HIS A 270 -147.16 72.61 -8.76
N SER A 271 -148.42 72.25 -8.47
CA SER A 271 -149.68 72.95 -8.79
C SER A 271 -150.20 73.17 -10.23
N LEU A 272 -151.44 72.69 -10.43
CA LEU A 272 -152.61 73.37 -11.02
C LEU A 272 -152.60 73.76 -12.52
N LEU A 273 -153.08 72.83 -13.35
CA LEU A 273 -154.37 72.90 -14.06
C LEU A 273 -154.78 71.49 -14.54
#